data_AF-A0A354K456-F1
#
_entry.id   AF-A0A354K456-F1
#
_cell.length_a   1.000
_cell.length_b   1.000
_cell.length_c   1.000
_cell.angle_alpha   90.00
_cell.angle_beta   90.00
_cell.angle_gamma   90.00
#
_symmetry.space_group_name_H-M   'P 1'
#
loop_
_entity.id
_entity.type
_entity.pdbx_description
1 polymer ?
#
loop_
_entity_poly.entity_id
_entity_poly.type
_entity_poly.pdbx_seq_one_letter_code
_entity_poly.pdbx_strand_id
1 'polypeptide(L)'
;MADVYVSNWSEFVEAVAVAGDTVILPEAERWDMNVIAPEGVTGNIPVNCAKIIGNGTSVWNGRFYGSFQVSGTEVQDFHIINYFSDSVTVSGTGVFSRCMFSGLSAAIVGVPLIGTSWHRCAFNVELQHGEPWAVSGECTYCRIILHAARAIGTNIAARNAVKKNCEIIMYMPAATHLYMENAQYCTIRGNMAACGYIGKYSYDHGSAYTIVDTDDLAEGASVYAPLIGVTDAQMKDAAYLASIGFPIGGGDDA
;
A
#
# COMPACT_ATOMS: atom_id res chain seq x y z
N MET A 1 -24.66 -16.19 -6.04
CA MET A 1 -23.62 -15.57 -6.87
C MET A 1 -24.30 -15.03 -8.11
N ALA A 2 -24.76 -13.80 -8.00
CA ALA A 2 -25.27 -13.01 -9.10
C ALA A 2 -24.24 -11.94 -9.48
N ASP A 3 -24.31 -11.49 -10.72
CA ASP A 3 -23.62 -10.28 -11.16
C ASP A 3 -24.57 -9.10 -10.90
N VAL A 4 -24.14 -8.15 -10.08
CA VAL A 4 -24.90 -6.97 -9.66
C VAL A 4 -24.23 -5.73 -10.25
N TYR A 5 -24.90 -5.13 -11.24
CA TYR A 5 -24.45 -3.89 -11.86
C TYR A 5 -24.97 -2.72 -11.04
N VAL A 6 -24.06 -1.84 -10.60
CA VAL A 6 -24.39 -0.64 -9.84
C VAL A 6 -24.10 0.60 -10.68
N SER A 7 -24.85 1.67 -10.45
CA SER A 7 -24.75 2.92 -11.20
C SER A 7 -24.35 4.12 -10.34
N ASN A 8 -24.35 3.95 -9.02
CA ASN A 8 -24.06 5.02 -8.07
C ASN A 8 -23.55 4.47 -6.74
N TRP A 9 -23.08 5.38 -5.89
CA TRP A 9 -22.52 5.05 -4.57
C TRP A 9 -23.48 4.30 -3.64
N SER A 10 -24.77 4.65 -3.62
CA SER A 10 -25.74 4.01 -2.71
C SER A 10 -25.95 2.55 -3.09
N GLU A 11 -26.18 2.29 -4.38
CA GLU A 11 -26.29 0.93 -4.92
C GLU A 11 -25.01 0.12 -4.68
N PHE A 12 -23.84 0.74 -4.84
CA PHE A 12 -22.57 0.11 -4.53
C PHE A 12 -22.48 -0.34 -3.07
N VAL A 13 -22.76 0.56 -2.12
CA VAL A 13 -22.68 0.25 -0.68
C VAL A 13 -23.63 -0.90 -0.29
N GLU A 14 -24.83 -0.92 -0.85
CA GLU A 14 -25.80 -2.00 -0.62
C GLU A 14 -25.33 -3.33 -1.24
N ALA A 15 -24.84 -3.29 -2.48
CA ALA A 15 -24.42 -4.48 -3.22
C ALA A 15 -23.19 -5.15 -2.60
N VAL A 16 -22.18 -4.38 -2.17
CA VAL A 16 -20.95 -4.96 -1.59
C VAL A 16 -21.18 -5.64 -0.24
N ALA A 17 -22.28 -5.32 0.45
CA ALA A 17 -22.64 -5.93 1.72
C ALA A 17 -23.20 -7.36 1.56
N VAL A 18 -23.62 -7.75 0.36
CA VAL A 18 -24.23 -9.06 0.06
C VAL A 18 -23.15 -10.11 -0.21
N ALA A 19 -23.15 -11.17 0.59
CA ALA A 19 -22.13 -12.21 0.50
C ALA A 19 -22.24 -13.04 -0.79
N GLY A 20 -21.11 -13.28 -1.44
CA GLY A 20 -21.00 -14.21 -2.57
C GLY A 20 -21.37 -13.65 -3.94
N ASP A 21 -21.75 -12.37 -4.05
CA ASP A 21 -22.05 -11.74 -5.34
C ASP A 21 -20.82 -11.09 -5.99
N THR A 22 -20.91 -10.85 -7.29
CA THR A 22 -19.94 -10.05 -8.05
C THR A 22 -20.55 -8.67 -8.29
N VAL A 23 -19.95 -7.63 -7.73
CA VAL A 23 -20.41 -6.24 -7.92
C VAL A 23 -19.62 -5.62 -9.07
N ILE A 24 -20.33 -5.14 -10.09
CA ILE A 24 -19.75 -4.58 -11.31
C ILE A 24 -20.05 -3.08 -11.35
N LEU A 25 -18.98 -2.28 -11.31
CA LEU A 25 -19.04 -0.83 -11.30
C LEU A 25 -19.10 -0.28 -12.74
N PRO A 26 -19.59 0.94 -12.91
CA PRO A 26 -19.57 1.63 -14.20
C PRO A 26 -18.13 1.84 -14.70
N GLU A 27 -17.97 2.10 -16.00
CA GLU A 27 -16.64 2.29 -16.59
C GLU A 27 -16.07 3.68 -16.26
N ALA A 28 -14.91 3.69 -15.61
CA ALA A 28 -14.10 4.87 -15.29
C ALA A 28 -14.87 6.03 -14.62
N GLU A 29 -15.89 5.71 -13.81
CA GLU A 29 -16.68 6.74 -13.15
C GLU A 29 -15.92 7.38 -11.98
N ARG A 30 -16.25 8.64 -11.69
CA ARG A 30 -15.76 9.35 -10.52
C ARG A 30 -16.90 9.64 -9.55
N TRP A 31 -16.83 9.05 -8.37
CA TRP A 31 -17.72 9.35 -7.25
C TRP A 31 -17.09 10.41 -6.35
N ASP A 32 -17.51 11.67 -6.49
CA ASP A 32 -17.01 12.77 -5.67
C ASP A 32 -17.76 12.85 -4.34
N MET A 33 -17.09 12.47 -3.26
CA MET A 33 -17.71 12.41 -1.94
C MET A 33 -17.99 13.78 -1.34
N ASN A 34 -17.39 14.87 -1.84
CA ASN A 34 -17.84 16.21 -1.46
C ASN A 34 -19.28 16.50 -1.90
N VAL A 35 -19.75 15.82 -2.95
CA VAL A 35 -21.13 15.92 -3.45
C VAL A 35 -22.02 14.85 -2.82
N ILE A 36 -21.52 13.61 -2.74
CA ILE A 36 -22.32 12.45 -2.31
C ILE A 36 -22.48 12.41 -0.79
N ALA A 37 -21.42 12.72 -0.04
CA ALA A 37 -21.42 12.73 1.43
C ALA A 37 -20.54 13.89 1.95
N PRO A 38 -21.00 15.15 1.84
CA PRO A 38 -20.21 16.34 2.19
C PRO A 38 -19.75 16.36 3.65
N GLU A 39 -20.57 15.78 4.54
CA GLU A 39 -20.27 15.64 5.97
C GLU A 39 -19.38 14.41 6.28
N GLY A 40 -18.99 13.66 5.24
CA GLY A 40 -18.23 12.43 5.31
C GLY A 40 -19.08 11.17 5.43
N VAL A 41 -18.42 10.04 5.24
CA VAL A 41 -18.98 8.70 5.37
C VAL A 41 -18.74 8.23 6.80
N THR A 42 -19.82 8.07 7.55
CA THR A 42 -19.79 7.61 8.94
C THR A 42 -20.07 6.12 9.05
N GLY A 43 -19.34 5.44 9.93
CA GLY A 43 -19.49 4.01 10.15
C GLY A 43 -18.70 3.15 9.17
N ASN A 44 -18.78 1.84 9.36
CA ASN A 44 -18.07 0.88 8.53
C ASN A 44 -18.90 0.50 7.30
N ILE A 45 -18.24 0.34 6.16
CA ILE A 45 -18.82 -0.23 4.94
C ILE A 45 -18.43 -1.72 4.92
N PRO A 46 -19.35 -2.66 5.23
CA PRO A 46 -19.05 -4.07 5.13
C PRO A 46 -18.94 -4.47 3.65
N VAL A 47 -17.81 -5.07 3.29
CA VAL A 47 -17.54 -5.59 1.95
C VAL A 47 -17.44 -7.12 2.07
N ASN A 48 -18.57 -7.78 1.82
CA ASN A 48 -18.76 -9.23 1.95
C ASN A 48 -18.93 -9.93 0.60
N CYS A 49 -19.16 -9.18 -0.48
CA CYS A 49 -19.26 -9.72 -1.83
C CYS A 49 -18.01 -10.55 -2.19
N ALA A 50 -18.16 -11.49 -3.13
CA ALA A 50 -17.03 -12.32 -3.56
C ALA A 50 -16.03 -11.49 -4.37
N LYS A 51 -16.52 -10.60 -5.23
CA LYS A 51 -15.69 -9.83 -6.15
C LYS A 51 -16.26 -8.44 -6.45
N ILE A 52 -15.37 -7.46 -6.58
CA ILE A 52 -15.65 -6.12 -7.10
C ILE A 52 -14.88 -5.95 -8.41
N ILE A 53 -15.59 -5.71 -9.50
CA ILE A 53 -15.02 -5.30 -10.79
C ILE A 53 -15.19 -3.79 -10.89
N GLY A 54 -14.14 -3.05 -10.56
CA GLY A 54 -14.14 -1.59 -10.46
C GLY A 54 -14.17 -0.86 -11.79
N ASN A 55 -13.67 -1.46 -12.87
CA ASN A 55 -13.59 -0.86 -14.22
C ASN A 55 -12.96 0.55 -14.23
N GLY A 56 -11.98 0.80 -13.38
CA GLY A 56 -11.30 2.10 -13.24
C GLY A 56 -12.12 3.14 -12.45
N THR A 57 -13.27 2.77 -11.89
CA THR A 57 -14.08 3.66 -11.06
C THR A 57 -13.33 4.07 -9.80
N SER A 58 -13.51 5.32 -9.41
CA SER A 58 -12.75 5.96 -8.35
C SER A 58 -13.64 6.76 -7.40
N VAL A 59 -13.42 6.58 -6.10
CA VAL A 59 -13.99 7.41 -5.03
C VAL A 59 -13.03 8.56 -4.77
N TRP A 60 -13.49 9.80 -4.87
CA TRP A 60 -12.68 11.00 -4.68
C TRP A 60 -13.12 11.81 -3.47
N ASN A 61 -12.16 12.45 -2.82
CA ASN A 61 -12.41 13.45 -1.76
C ASN A 61 -13.19 12.89 -0.56
N GLY A 62 -13.11 11.58 -0.31
CA GLY A 62 -13.81 10.92 0.78
C GLY A 62 -13.27 11.32 2.14
N ARG A 63 -14.14 11.79 3.04
CA ARG A 63 -13.85 11.86 4.47
C ARG A 63 -14.44 10.62 5.13
N PHE A 64 -13.61 9.71 5.60
CA PHE A 64 -14.03 8.44 6.18
C PHE A 64 -13.81 8.47 7.70
N TYR A 65 -14.92 8.38 8.44
CA TYR A 65 -14.97 8.25 9.90
C TYR A 65 -15.11 6.77 10.33
N GLY A 66 -14.77 5.87 9.44
CA GLY A 66 -14.87 4.43 9.57
C GLY A 66 -14.08 3.76 8.45
N SER A 67 -14.26 2.44 8.30
CA SER A 67 -13.43 1.63 7.41
C SER A 67 -14.25 0.87 6.37
N PHE A 68 -13.65 0.60 5.21
CA PHE A 68 -14.09 -0.51 4.37
C PHE A 68 -13.66 -1.81 5.05
N GLN A 69 -14.62 -2.62 5.49
CA GLN A 69 -14.37 -3.90 6.17
C GLN A 69 -14.47 -5.03 5.16
N VAL A 70 -13.34 -5.37 4.57
CA VAL A 70 -13.21 -6.34 3.48
C VAL A 70 -13.04 -7.75 4.07
N SER A 71 -13.84 -8.71 3.62
CA SER A 71 -13.84 -10.06 4.15
C SER A 71 -13.79 -11.10 3.04
N GLY A 72 -12.57 -11.45 2.60
CA GLY A 72 -12.35 -12.47 1.57
C GLY A 72 -12.74 -12.04 0.15
N THR A 73 -12.86 -10.73 -0.09
CA THR A 73 -13.27 -10.17 -1.39
C THR A 73 -12.08 -9.97 -2.33
N GLU A 74 -12.27 -10.28 -3.61
CA GLU A 74 -11.37 -9.85 -4.69
C GLU A 74 -11.80 -8.46 -5.19
N VAL A 75 -10.91 -7.47 -5.16
CA VAL A 75 -11.15 -6.10 -5.62
C VAL A 75 -10.23 -5.81 -6.79
N GLN A 76 -10.80 -5.46 -7.94
CA GLN A 76 -10.05 -5.23 -9.17
C GLN A 76 -10.35 -3.84 -9.71
N ASP A 77 -9.32 -3.04 -9.97
CA ASP A 77 -9.41 -1.78 -10.73
C ASP A 77 -10.39 -0.77 -10.10
N PHE A 78 -10.35 -0.67 -8.77
CA PHE A 78 -11.14 0.27 -7.97
C PHE A 78 -10.21 1.17 -7.16
N HIS A 79 -10.48 2.47 -7.14
CA HIS A 79 -9.56 3.45 -6.57
C HIS A 79 -10.22 4.32 -5.49
N ILE A 80 -9.45 4.73 -4.48
CA ILE A 80 -9.86 5.68 -3.44
C ILE A 80 -8.82 6.79 -3.38
N ILE A 81 -9.17 7.98 -3.86
CA ILE A 81 -8.24 9.08 -4.17
C ILE A 81 -8.58 10.34 -3.40
N ASN A 82 -7.55 11.06 -2.98
CA ASN A 82 -7.63 12.27 -2.17
C ASN A 82 -8.53 12.09 -0.94
N TYR A 83 -8.42 10.96 -0.25
CA TYR A 83 -9.24 10.72 0.94
C TYR A 83 -8.62 11.36 2.19
N PHE A 84 -9.45 11.59 3.19
CA PHE A 84 -9.05 11.80 4.58
C PHE A 84 -9.69 10.70 5.42
N SER A 85 -8.92 10.02 6.24
CA SER A 85 -9.44 9.01 7.16
C SER A 85 -8.88 9.24 8.56
N ASP A 86 -9.77 9.32 9.54
CA ASP A 86 -9.41 9.41 10.97
C ASP A 86 -9.08 8.03 11.57
N SER A 87 -9.33 6.98 10.79
CA SER A 87 -9.26 5.58 11.15
C SER A 87 -8.58 4.80 10.02
N VAL A 88 -8.62 3.48 10.12
CA VAL A 88 -8.18 2.61 9.05
C VAL A 88 -9.08 2.81 7.83
N THR A 89 -8.51 3.11 6.65
CA THR A 89 -9.32 3.25 5.43
C THR A 89 -9.85 1.90 4.93
N VAL A 90 -9.02 0.86 4.90
CA VAL A 90 -9.39 -0.49 4.47
C VAL A 90 -8.92 -1.51 5.50
N SER A 91 -9.82 -2.33 6.05
CA SER A 91 -9.52 -3.36 7.04
C SER A 91 -9.99 -4.75 6.60
N GLY A 92 -9.38 -5.79 7.16
CA GLY A 92 -9.78 -7.18 6.96
C GLY A 92 -8.92 -7.94 5.96
N THR A 93 -9.51 -8.90 5.25
CA THR A 93 -8.80 -9.82 4.32
C THR A 93 -9.36 -9.68 2.90
N GLY A 94 -8.51 -9.80 1.89
CA GLY A 94 -8.93 -9.62 0.50
C GLY A 94 -7.76 -9.62 -0.49
N VAL A 95 -8.08 -9.71 -1.77
CA VAL A 95 -7.10 -9.65 -2.87
C VAL A 95 -7.39 -8.41 -3.70
N PHE A 96 -6.42 -7.52 -3.84
CA PHE A 96 -6.56 -6.27 -4.56
C PHE A 96 -5.66 -6.30 -5.79
N SER A 97 -6.20 -5.88 -6.94
CA SER A 97 -5.45 -5.83 -8.19
C SER A 97 -5.69 -4.55 -8.95
N ARG A 98 -4.60 -3.88 -9.39
CA ARG A 98 -4.65 -2.61 -10.13
C ARG A 98 -5.41 -1.49 -9.42
N CYS A 99 -5.42 -1.50 -8.09
CA CYS A 99 -6.08 -0.48 -7.28
C CYS A 99 -5.13 0.68 -6.96
N MET A 100 -5.70 1.85 -6.65
CA MET A 100 -4.92 3.03 -6.23
C MET A 100 -5.56 3.64 -4.99
N PHE A 101 -4.74 3.89 -3.97
CA PHE A 101 -5.14 4.52 -2.72
C PHE A 101 -4.27 5.75 -2.50
N SER A 102 -4.89 6.92 -2.41
CA SER A 102 -4.15 8.13 -2.11
C SER A 102 -4.93 9.05 -1.20
N GLY A 103 -4.27 9.59 -0.18
CA GLY A 103 -4.93 10.45 0.79
C GLY A 103 -4.12 10.65 2.05
N LEU A 104 -4.83 11.08 3.09
CA LEU A 104 -4.29 11.37 4.39
C LEU A 104 -4.93 10.42 5.42
N SER A 105 -4.09 9.73 6.18
CA SER A 105 -4.53 8.94 7.32
C SER A 105 -4.04 9.59 8.62
N ALA A 106 -5.00 9.99 9.45
CA ALA A 106 -4.74 10.46 10.81
C ALA A 106 -4.72 9.32 11.84
N ALA A 107 -4.98 8.08 11.40
CA ALA A 107 -4.99 6.90 12.26
C ALA A 107 -3.58 6.35 12.50
N ILE A 108 -3.43 5.68 13.64
CA ILE A 108 -2.21 4.92 14.02
C ILE A 108 -1.94 3.78 13.02
N VAL A 109 -2.95 3.33 12.27
CA VAL A 109 -2.85 2.23 11.30
C VAL A 109 -3.38 2.73 9.96
N GLY A 110 -2.48 3.16 9.08
CA GLY A 110 -2.84 3.85 7.83
C GLY A 110 -3.60 2.98 6.83
N VAL A 111 -3.19 1.70 6.71
CA VAL A 111 -3.87 0.65 5.94
C VAL A 111 -3.43 -0.71 6.53
N PRO A 112 -4.21 -1.40 7.37
CA PRO A 112 -3.87 -2.74 7.85
C PRO A 112 -3.97 -3.72 6.71
N LEU A 113 -2.82 -4.08 6.16
CA LEU A 113 -2.73 -5.10 5.10
C LEU A 113 -2.72 -6.54 5.65
N ILE A 114 -2.91 -6.75 6.95
CA ILE A 114 -2.80 -8.09 7.58
C ILE A 114 -3.83 -9.03 6.94
N GLY A 115 -3.34 -10.04 6.20
CA GLY A 115 -4.20 -11.01 5.52
C GLY A 115 -4.76 -10.53 4.18
N THR A 116 -4.13 -9.53 3.55
CA THR A 116 -4.46 -9.06 2.20
C THR A 116 -3.32 -9.32 1.21
N SER A 117 -3.67 -9.48 -0.06
CA SER A 117 -2.73 -9.57 -1.18
C SER A 117 -2.98 -8.42 -2.16
N TRP A 118 -1.92 -7.82 -2.68
CA TRP A 118 -1.93 -6.62 -3.52
C TRP A 118 -1.09 -6.88 -4.77
N HIS A 119 -1.68 -6.65 -5.93
CA HIS A 119 -1.05 -6.90 -7.22
C HIS A 119 -1.18 -5.67 -8.10
N ARG A 120 -0.04 -5.09 -8.51
CA ARG A 120 0.00 -3.88 -9.36
C ARG A 120 -0.76 -2.69 -8.73
N CYS A 121 -0.72 -2.56 -7.41
CA CYS A 121 -1.42 -1.50 -6.68
C CYS A 121 -0.50 -0.33 -6.35
N ALA A 122 -1.06 0.87 -6.25
CA ALA A 122 -0.34 2.08 -5.86
C ALA A 122 -0.91 2.68 -4.56
N PHE A 123 -0.02 3.09 -3.67
CA PHE A 123 -0.35 3.76 -2.42
C PHE A 123 0.40 5.09 -2.37
N ASN A 124 -0.28 6.19 -2.08
CA ASN A 124 0.33 7.48 -1.84
C ASN A 124 -0.34 8.16 -0.64
N VAL A 125 0.20 7.89 0.55
CA VAL A 125 -0.47 8.20 1.82
C VAL A 125 0.40 9.08 2.70
N GLU A 126 -0.18 10.17 3.20
CA GLU A 126 0.39 10.97 4.28
C GLU A 126 -0.12 10.48 5.63
N LEU A 127 0.81 10.25 6.58
CA LEU A 127 0.52 9.77 7.92
C LEU A 127 0.69 10.93 8.92
N GLN A 128 -0.38 11.28 9.66
CA GLN A 128 -0.34 12.42 10.58
C GLN A 128 -0.03 12.09 12.05
N HIS A 129 -0.31 10.88 12.56
CA HIS A 129 -0.15 10.57 14.00
C HIS A 129 0.26 9.11 14.30
N GLY A 130 1.02 8.91 15.40
CA GLY A 130 1.21 7.62 16.10
C GLY A 130 2.18 6.63 15.47
N GLU A 131 2.47 5.51 16.19
CA GLU A 131 3.29 4.38 15.73
C GLU A 131 2.67 3.74 14.46
N PRO A 132 3.10 4.14 13.26
CA PRO A 132 2.50 3.74 12.02
C PRO A 132 2.89 2.32 11.68
N TRP A 133 1.88 1.53 11.34
CA TRP A 133 2.01 0.26 10.65
C TRP A 133 1.46 0.47 9.24
N ALA A 134 2.30 0.28 8.21
CA ALA A 134 1.89 0.65 6.85
C ALA A 134 1.62 -0.54 5.91
N VAL A 135 2.30 -1.70 6.02
CA VAL A 135 2.24 -2.70 4.93
C VAL A 135 2.38 -4.19 5.36
N SER A 136 1.38 -4.79 6.00
CA SER A 136 1.45 -6.22 6.38
C SER A 136 0.79 -7.22 5.39
N GLY A 137 1.16 -7.28 4.10
CA GLY A 137 0.52 -8.21 3.14
C GLY A 137 1.36 -8.59 1.92
N GLU A 138 0.90 -9.56 1.12
CA GLU A 138 1.60 -9.91 -0.13
C GLU A 138 1.53 -8.74 -1.12
N CYS A 139 2.67 -8.22 -1.58
CA CYS A 139 2.72 -7.17 -2.59
C CYS A 139 3.54 -7.61 -3.80
N THR A 140 2.96 -7.50 -5.00
CA THR A 140 3.62 -7.80 -6.27
C THR A 140 3.43 -6.62 -7.22
N TYR A 141 4.50 -6.06 -7.79
CA TYR A 141 4.45 -4.87 -8.66
C TYR A 141 3.80 -3.65 -8.01
N CYS A 142 3.99 -3.47 -6.70
CA CYS A 142 3.39 -2.37 -5.96
C CYS A 142 4.29 -1.14 -5.94
N ARG A 143 3.66 0.04 -5.85
CA ARG A 143 4.34 1.30 -5.52
C ARG A 143 3.73 1.89 -4.26
N ILE A 144 4.55 2.16 -3.25
CA ILE A 144 4.12 2.68 -1.96
C ILE A 144 4.88 3.97 -1.69
N ILE A 145 4.17 5.09 -1.61
CA ILE A 145 4.71 6.39 -1.26
C ILE A 145 4.13 6.77 0.11
N LEU A 146 5.00 6.96 1.09
CA LEU A 146 4.63 7.29 2.46
C LEU A 146 5.27 8.62 2.88
N HIS A 147 4.42 9.57 3.25
CA HIS A 147 4.85 10.83 3.84
C HIS A 147 4.59 10.80 5.34
N ALA A 148 5.64 10.65 6.14
CA ALA A 148 5.54 10.53 7.60
C ALA A 148 6.22 11.72 8.31
N ALA A 149 6.08 12.92 7.72
CA ALA A 149 6.73 14.15 8.19
C ALA A 149 6.40 14.54 9.64
N ARG A 150 5.25 14.09 10.14
CA ARG A 150 4.73 14.42 11.48
C ARG A 150 4.61 13.19 12.39
N ALA A 151 5.01 12.02 11.93
CA ALA A 151 4.92 10.78 12.70
C ALA A 151 6.00 10.73 13.79
N ILE A 152 5.63 10.30 14.99
CA ILE A 152 6.54 10.10 16.12
C ILE A 152 6.75 8.59 16.25
N GLY A 153 7.90 8.09 15.79
CA GLY A 153 8.25 6.65 15.81
C GLY A 153 7.55 5.83 14.72
N THR A 154 8.17 5.73 13.53
CA THR A 154 7.54 5.09 12.35
C THR A 154 7.87 3.60 12.19
N ASN A 155 6.94 2.63 12.32
CA ASN A 155 7.18 1.17 12.13
C ASN A 155 6.61 0.62 10.81
N ILE A 156 7.27 0.82 9.67
CA ILE A 156 6.75 0.33 8.38
C ILE A 156 7.10 -1.14 8.14
N ALA A 157 6.35 -2.05 8.75
CA ALA A 157 6.41 -3.48 8.43
C ALA A 157 5.92 -3.72 7.00
N ALA A 158 6.74 -4.37 6.16
CA ALA A 158 6.44 -4.83 4.80
C ALA A 158 6.36 -6.37 4.73
N ARG A 159 5.52 -7.01 5.55
CA ARG A 159 5.52 -8.48 5.74
C ARG A 159 5.04 -9.22 4.50
N ASN A 160 5.77 -10.25 4.09
CA ASN A 160 5.42 -11.17 3.00
C ASN A 160 5.32 -10.53 1.60
N ALA A 161 6.15 -9.53 1.28
CA ALA A 161 6.32 -9.05 -0.10
C ALA A 161 7.06 -10.08 -0.99
N VAL A 162 6.49 -11.28 -1.15
CA VAL A 162 7.25 -12.47 -1.58
C VAL A 162 7.45 -12.56 -3.10
N LYS A 163 6.82 -11.74 -3.97
CA LYS A 163 6.61 -12.26 -5.35
C LYS A 163 7.09 -11.48 -6.57
N LYS A 164 7.50 -10.18 -6.53
CA LYS A 164 8.29 -9.45 -7.58
C LYS A 164 8.13 -7.92 -7.46
N ASN A 165 9.24 -7.19 -7.64
CA ASN A 165 9.35 -5.75 -7.93
C ASN A 165 8.39 -4.83 -7.15
N CYS A 166 8.70 -4.50 -5.91
CA CYS A 166 8.00 -3.47 -5.15
C CYS A 166 8.88 -2.20 -5.07
N GLU A 167 8.28 -1.01 -5.15
CA GLU A 167 8.97 0.27 -4.88
C GLU A 167 8.33 0.92 -3.65
N ILE A 168 9.16 1.32 -2.69
CA ILE A 168 8.77 2.01 -1.47
C ILE A 168 9.52 3.35 -1.44
N ILE A 169 8.80 4.46 -1.49
CA ILE A 169 9.34 5.82 -1.39
C ILE A 169 8.86 6.43 -0.07
N MET A 170 9.77 6.93 0.75
CA MET A 170 9.48 7.36 2.10
C MET A 170 10.08 8.72 2.41
N TYR A 171 9.29 9.60 3.02
CA TYR A 171 9.73 10.91 3.46
C TYR A 171 9.57 11.03 4.98
N MET A 172 10.70 10.96 5.70
CA MET A 172 10.80 10.87 7.17
C MET A 172 11.87 11.83 7.72
N PRO A 173 11.51 13.09 8.01
CA PRO A 173 12.44 14.12 8.47
C PRO A 173 12.86 14.01 9.95
N ALA A 174 12.25 13.10 10.73
CA ALA A 174 12.56 12.88 12.15
C ALA A 174 13.07 11.45 12.39
N ALA A 175 13.74 11.22 13.52
CA ALA A 175 14.29 9.91 13.89
C ALA A 175 13.17 8.87 14.09
N THR A 176 13.16 7.85 13.24
CA THR A 176 12.10 6.83 13.18
C THR A 176 12.66 5.46 12.80
N HIS A 177 12.05 4.36 13.24
CA HIS A 177 12.58 3.00 13.06
C HIS A 177 11.92 2.23 11.90
N LEU A 178 12.55 2.18 10.73
CA LEU A 178 12.04 1.36 9.64
C LEU A 178 12.22 -0.16 9.94
N TYR A 179 11.12 -0.84 10.25
CA TYR A 179 11.09 -2.29 10.48
C TYR A 179 10.70 -3.03 9.21
N MET A 180 11.59 -3.79 8.57
CA MET A 180 11.24 -4.56 7.37
C MET A 180 11.37 -6.06 7.60
N GLU A 181 10.43 -6.82 7.05
CA GLU A 181 10.37 -8.28 7.17
C GLU A 181 9.97 -8.84 5.81
N ASN A 182 10.75 -9.76 5.23
CA ASN A 182 10.47 -10.34 3.91
C ASN A 182 10.36 -9.31 2.76
N ALA A 183 11.05 -8.16 2.85
CA ALA A 183 11.11 -7.10 1.82
C ALA A 183 12.20 -7.34 0.75
N GLN A 184 12.40 -8.62 0.44
CA GLN A 184 13.48 -9.19 -0.35
C GLN A 184 13.56 -8.70 -1.81
N TYR A 185 12.48 -8.09 -2.29
CA TYR A 185 12.28 -7.67 -3.67
C TYR A 185 11.78 -6.22 -3.76
N CYS A 186 12.06 -5.44 -2.71
CA CYS A 186 11.67 -4.04 -2.62
C CYS A 186 12.87 -3.12 -2.90
N THR A 187 12.61 -2.05 -3.66
CA THR A 187 13.49 -0.89 -3.77
C THR A 187 13.02 0.17 -2.78
N ILE A 188 13.93 0.77 -2.02
CA ILE A 188 13.59 1.80 -1.01
C ILE A 188 14.29 3.11 -1.34
N ARG A 189 13.52 4.20 -1.32
CA ARG A 189 13.93 5.57 -1.66
C ARG A 189 13.42 6.61 -0.66
N GLY A 190 14.06 7.78 -0.65
CA GLY A 190 13.59 9.00 0.00
C GLY A 190 14.35 9.47 1.25
N ASN A 191 14.01 10.69 1.71
CA ASN A 191 14.76 11.42 2.75
C ASN A 191 14.49 10.87 4.15
N MET A 192 15.52 10.28 4.76
CA MET A 192 15.47 9.69 6.11
C MET A 192 16.59 10.25 6.98
N ALA A 193 16.25 11.01 8.02
CA ALA A 193 17.23 11.72 8.85
C ALA A 193 17.98 10.83 9.86
N ALA A 194 17.33 9.78 10.38
CA ALA A 194 17.95 8.81 11.30
C ALA A 194 17.10 7.54 11.36
N CYS A 195 17.32 6.61 10.42
CA CYS A 195 16.65 5.31 10.45
C CYS A 195 17.56 4.23 11.02
N GLY A 196 17.22 3.75 12.23
CA GLY A 196 17.64 2.44 12.67
C GLY A 196 16.79 1.40 11.95
N TYR A 197 17.41 0.61 11.07
CA TYR A 197 16.76 -0.56 10.48
C TYR A 197 16.77 -1.69 11.52
N ILE A 198 15.60 -2.03 12.05
CA ILE A 198 15.45 -3.17 12.96
C ILE A 198 14.76 -4.26 12.17
N GLY A 199 15.52 -5.18 11.58
CA GLY A 199 14.94 -6.45 11.17
C GLY A 199 14.75 -7.32 12.42
N LYS A 200 13.51 -7.61 12.85
CA LYS A 200 13.33 -8.81 13.70
C LYS A 200 13.38 -10.00 12.76
N TYR A 201 14.47 -10.70 12.87
CA TYR A 201 14.72 -12.02 12.33
C TYR A 201 13.75 -13.02 12.98
N SER A 202 12.74 -13.47 12.24
CA SER A 202 12.31 -14.86 12.36
C SER A 202 13.16 -15.66 11.38
N TYR A 203 14.21 -16.29 11.90
CA TYR A 203 14.96 -17.40 11.32
C TYR A 203 14.40 -17.95 10.00
N ASP A 204 14.88 -17.45 8.86
CA ASP A 204 15.10 -18.32 7.71
C ASP A 204 16.22 -17.75 6.81
N HIS A 205 17.29 -18.52 6.68
CA HIS A 205 18.49 -18.16 5.91
C HIS A 205 18.29 -18.46 4.42
N GLY A 206 17.40 -17.70 3.78
CA GLY A 206 17.16 -17.77 2.33
C GLY A 206 17.41 -16.41 1.66
N SER A 207 18.65 -16.19 1.25
CA SER A 207 19.14 -15.19 0.28
C SER A 207 18.09 -14.31 -0.41
N ALA A 208 17.90 -13.09 0.05
CA ALA A 208 17.43 -12.06 -0.87
C ALA A 208 17.80 -10.64 -0.44
N TYR A 209 17.84 -9.78 -1.44
CA TYR A 209 18.56 -8.52 -1.43
C TYR A 209 17.57 -7.36 -1.40
N THR A 210 17.43 -6.71 -0.24
CA THR A 210 16.75 -5.43 -0.17
C THR A 210 17.76 -4.32 -0.52
N ILE A 211 17.48 -3.54 -1.56
CA ILE A 211 18.32 -2.42 -1.99
C ILE A 211 17.81 -1.09 -1.43
N VAL A 212 18.73 -0.22 -1.03
CA VAL A 212 18.45 1.13 -0.54
C VAL A 212 19.18 2.12 -1.42
N ASP A 213 18.48 3.12 -1.94
CA ASP A 213 19.10 4.24 -2.64
C ASP A 213 19.87 5.11 -1.64
N THR A 214 21.19 5.09 -1.73
CA THR A 214 22.05 5.83 -0.80
C THR A 214 22.13 7.32 -1.11
N ASP A 215 21.80 7.73 -2.34
CA ASP A 215 21.86 9.14 -2.74
C ASP A 215 20.67 9.94 -2.15
N ASP A 216 19.59 9.23 -1.80
CA ASP A 216 18.40 9.78 -1.15
C ASP A 216 18.52 9.91 0.38
N LEU A 217 19.57 9.34 0.98
CA LEU A 217 19.75 9.35 2.43
C LEU A 217 20.31 10.69 2.93
N ALA A 218 19.92 11.08 4.16
CA ALA A 218 20.53 12.23 4.81
C ALA A 218 22.02 11.98 5.11
N GLU A 219 22.83 13.04 5.08
CA GLU A 219 24.26 12.97 5.39
C GLU A 219 24.48 12.35 6.79
N GLY A 220 25.27 11.28 6.86
CA GLY A 220 25.56 10.55 8.09
C GLY A 220 24.62 9.37 8.41
N ALA A 221 23.62 9.10 7.57
CA ALA A 221 22.81 7.88 7.68
C ALA A 221 23.65 6.62 7.41
N SER A 222 23.44 5.56 8.20
CA SER A 222 24.10 4.27 8.03
C SER A 222 23.11 3.21 7.52
N VAL A 223 23.55 2.42 6.54
CA VAL A 223 22.84 1.23 6.08
C VAL A 223 23.35 0.04 6.91
N TYR A 224 22.46 -0.59 7.68
CA TYR A 224 22.81 -1.76 8.47
C TYR A 224 22.67 -3.05 7.65
N ALA A 225 23.58 -4.00 7.86
CA ALA A 225 23.46 -5.33 7.28
C ALA A 225 22.14 -6.00 7.73
N PRO A 226 21.43 -6.73 6.84
CA PRO A 226 21.88 -7.28 5.56
C PRO A 226 21.45 -6.47 4.31
N LEU A 227 21.16 -5.18 4.43
CA LEU A 227 20.74 -4.34 3.30
C LEU A 227 21.91 -4.01 2.35
N ILE A 228 21.64 -3.87 1.06
CA ILE A 228 22.64 -3.42 0.06
C ILE A 228 22.36 -1.95 -0.27
N GLY A 229 23.28 -1.06 0.11
CA GLY A 229 23.27 0.32 -0.34
C GLY A 229 23.73 0.43 -1.80
N VAL A 230 22.96 1.11 -2.63
CA VAL A 230 23.26 1.37 -4.05
C VAL A 230 23.02 2.84 -4.35
N THR A 231 23.84 3.44 -5.20
CA THR A 231 23.60 4.79 -5.73
C THR A 231 22.43 4.79 -6.71
N ASP A 232 21.91 5.97 -6.99
CA ASP A 232 20.82 6.20 -7.93
C ASP A 232 21.23 5.81 -9.38
N ALA A 233 22.53 5.93 -9.69
CA ALA A 233 23.12 5.41 -10.93
C ALA A 233 23.14 3.88 -10.98
N GLN A 234 23.58 3.23 -9.89
CA GLN A 234 23.59 1.77 -9.75
C GLN A 234 22.17 1.17 -9.77
N MET A 235 21.18 1.89 -9.23
CA MET A 235 19.78 1.48 -9.24
C MET A 235 19.16 1.49 -10.65
N LYS A 236 19.74 2.27 -11.58
CA LYS A 236 19.32 2.31 -12.99
C LYS A 236 20.12 1.35 -13.87
N ASP A 237 21.16 0.71 -13.33
CA ASP A 237 22.01 -0.24 -14.05
C ASP A 237 21.51 -1.68 -13.83
N ALA A 238 20.84 -2.21 -14.85
CA ALA A 238 20.34 -3.58 -14.85
C ALA A 238 21.47 -4.63 -14.70
N ALA A 239 22.66 -4.41 -15.26
CA ALA A 239 23.76 -5.36 -15.11
C ALA A 239 24.26 -5.38 -13.66
N TYR A 240 24.35 -4.21 -13.03
CA TYR A 240 24.70 -4.08 -11.62
C TYR A 240 23.65 -4.74 -10.71
N LEU A 241 22.36 -4.42 -10.89
CA LEU A 241 21.27 -5.02 -10.11
C LEU A 241 21.25 -6.55 -10.23
N ALA A 242 21.46 -7.09 -11.42
CA ALA A 242 21.56 -8.53 -11.65
C ALA A 242 22.78 -9.13 -10.94
N SER A 243 23.93 -8.42 -10.92
CA SER A 243 25.17 -8.90 -10.29
C SER A 243 25.06 -9.06 -8.77
N ILE A 244 24.20 -8.26 -8.12
CA ILE A 244 23.89 -8.36 -6.70
C ILE A 244 22.68 -9.25 -6.43
N GLY A 245 22.15 -9.94 -7.45
CA GLY A 245 21.02 -10.86 -7.33
C GLY A 245 19.66 -10.21 -7.09
N PHE A 246 19.53 -8.90 -7.34
CA PHE A 246 18.23 -8.21 -7.27
C PHE A 246 17.36 -8.66 -8.45
N PRO A 247 16.08 -9.03 -8.24
CA PRO A 247 15.22 -9.44 -9.35
C PRO A 247 14.99 -8.25 -10.26
N ILE A 248 15.36 -8.41 -11.52
CA ILE A 248 14.96 -7.47 -12.57
C ILE A 248 13.69 -8.07 -13.16
N GLY A 249 12.66 -7.25 -13.34
CA GLY A 249 11.50 -7.66 -14.11
C GLY A 249 11.99 -8.05 -15.50
N GLY A 250 12.12 -9.35 -15.74
CA GLY A 250 12.52 -9.86 -17.05
C GLY A 250 11.52 -9.36 -18.08
N GLY A 251 12.00 -8.91 -19.23
CA GLY A 251 11.18 -8.61 -20.41
C GLY A 251 10.53 -9.84 -21.03
N ASP A 252 10.31 -10.91 -20.25
CA ASP A 252 9.77 -12.20 -20.71
C ASP A 252 8.23 -12.23 -20.59
N ASP A 253 7.59 -11.10 -20.93
CA ASP A 253 6.16 -11.01 -21.27
C ASP A 253 6.03 -10.47 -22.71
N ALA A 254 6.80 -11.06 -23.65
CA ALA A 254 6.59 -10.94 -25.09
C ALA A 254 5.87 -12.19 -25.62
#